data_AF-A0A1C5YNP4-F1
#
_entry.id   AF-A0A1C5YNP4-F1
#
_cell.length_a   1.000
_cell.length_b   1.000
_cell.length_c   1.000
_cell.angle_alpha   90.00
_cell.angle_beta   90.00
_cell.angle_gamma   90.00
#
_symmetry.space_group_name_H-M   'P 1'
#
loop_
_entity.id
_entity.type
_entity.pdbx_description
1 polymer ?
#
loop_
_entity_poly.entity_id
_entity_poly.type
_entity_poly.pdbx_seq_one_letter_code
_entity_poly.pdbx_strand_id
1 'polypeptide(L)'
;MSPQDKVERVLKAIHVTFSKSESLEQHPDKVIIDRKQFLALLDQLNQGLFEMMDQYEHTRASRDRAEREFKHRGKALMDEASEKADDIYAASVLYTADMLGKVQALIDQANDSMTDVFRSFKKELREQKDLVKSHELELEGQLNDLTDTRTYQKLLEDVRRQNRMKDSQEREENGPASDTGKMRERTYTPGVSPEIKINGDYFEKAGISPEDAKAGYVPPSEEPAAEKPEIKINFDAEYFKRKADARQEEPALDEPGEAQKTEKPQEEGVQEVQPEEEVYTVDEEAIRRAVLEDERRAQQEAEGSREAVPGWKSRLKDLMKELVPKDLE
;
A
#
# COMPACT_ATOMS: atom_id res chain seq x y z
N MET A 1 47.81 -45.94 -9.05
CA MET A 1 48.93 -45.52 -8.20
C MET A 1 49.01 -44.01 -8.33
N SER A 2 48.73 -43.27 -7.26
CA SER A 2 48.87 -41.80 -7.26
C SER A 2 50.34 -41.44 -7.55
N PRO A 3 50.66 -40.34 -8.27
CA PRO A 3 52.04 -39.91 -8.41
C PRO A 3 52.69 -39.59 -7.06
N GLN A 4 51.90 -39.21 -6.05
CA GLN A 4 52.37 -39.10 -4.67
C GLN A 4 52.84 -40.46 -4.14
N ASP A 5 52.10 -41.55 -4.38
CA ASP A 5 52.52 -42.91 -3.99
C ASP A 5 53.79 -43.35 -4.74
N LYS A 6 53.96 -42.92 -6.00
CA LYS A 6 55.16 -43.20 -6.80
C LYS A 6 56.38 -42.50 -6.21
N VAL A 7 56.27 -41.20 -5.92
CA VAL A 7 57.32 -40.40 -5.27
C VAL A 7 57.67 -40.98 -3.89
N GLU A 8 56.67 -41.33 -3.09
CA GLU A 8 56.87 -41.92 -1.76
C GLU A 8 57.58 -43.28 -1.84
N ARG A 9 57.21 -44.12 -2.80
CA ARG A 9 57.88 -45.42 -3.02
C ARG A 9 59.34 -45.25 -3.41
N VAL A 10 59.65 -44.30 -4.28
CA VAL A 10 61.03 -44.02 -4.70
C VAL A 10 61.85 -43.45 -3.54
N LEU A 11 61.28 -42.55 -2.73
CA LEU A 11 61.92 -42.04 -1.50
C LEU A 11 62.20 -43.16 -0.49
N LYS A 12 61.25 -44.08 -0.29
CA LYS A 12 61.46 -45.28 0.55
C LYS A 12 62.56 -46.17 0.00
N ALA A 13 62.62 -46.36 -1.31
CA ALA A 13 63.68 -47.15 -1.95
C ALA A 13 65.06 -46.49 -1.77
N ILE A 14 65.16 -45.17 -1.95
CA ILE A 14 66.38 -44.39 -1.69
C ILE A 14 66.82 -44.55 -0.23
N HIS A 15 65.89 -44.41 0.72
CA HIS A 15 66.19 -44.58 2.14
C HIS A 15 66.71 -45.99 2.46
N VAL A 16 66.06 -47.02 1.93
CA VAL A 16 66.49 -48.42 2.09
C VAL A 16 67.86 -48.67 1.45
N THR A 17 68.17 -48.04 0.30
CA THR A 17 69.51 -48.15 -0.30
C THR A 17 70.57 -47.56 0.60
N PHE A 18 70.33 -46.39 1.21
CA PHE A 18 71.27 -45.78 2.16
C PHE A 18 71.46 -46.61 3.44
N SER A 19 70.39 -47.24 3.95
CA SER A 19 70.48 -48.07 5.16
C SER A 19 71.20 -49.40 4.95
N LYS A 20 71.22 -49.93 3.71
CA LYS A 20 71.83 -51.23 3.39
C LYS A 20 73.27 -51.13 2.90
N SER A 21 73.71 -49.96 2.48
CA SER A 21 75.06 -49.72 1.97
C SER A 21 76.10 -49.68 3.07
N GLU A 22 77.29 -50.19 2.76
CA GLU A 22 78.43 -50.23 3.69
C GLU A 22 78.99 -48.83 3.95
N SER A 23 79.31 -48.53 5.21
CA SER A 23 80.01 -47.32 5.60
C SER A 23 81.51 -47.45 5.32
N LEU A 24 82.14 -46.35 4.94
CA LEU A 24 83.57 -46.33 4.68
C LEU A 24 84.34 -46.48 6.01
N GLU A 25 85.25 -47.45 6.10
CA GLU A 25 85.99 -47.79 7.34
C GLU A 25 86.70 -46.61 8.01
N GLN A 26 87.06 -45.57 7.24
CA GLN A 26 87.75 -44.37 7.74
C GLN A 26 86.80 -43.21 8.06
N HIS A 27 85.56 -43.26 7.60
CA HIS A 27 84.56 -42.22 7.78
C HIS A 27 83.15 -42.83 7.94
N PRO A 28 82.65 -42.99 9.18
CA PRO A 28 81.34 -43.60 9.43
C PRO A 28 80.18 -42.81 8.81
N ASP A 29 80.37 -41.51 8.53
CA ASP A 29 79.36 -40.64 7.92
C ASP A 29 79.26 -40.77 6.39
N LYS A 30 80.15 -41.55 5.76
CA LYS A 30 80.21 -41.72 4.31
C LYS A 30 79.84 -43.14 3.91
N VAL A 31 79.05 -43.26 2.86
CA VAL A 31 78.38 -44.49 2.46
C VAL A 31 78.69 -44.81 1.00
N ILE A 32 79.05 -46.06 0.70
CA ILE A 32 79.41 -46.51 -0.65
C ILE A 32 78.15 -47.01 -1.36
N ILE A 33 77.83 -46.43 -2.53
CA ILE A 33 76.59 -46.73 -3.27
C ILE A 33 76.90 -46.96 -4.74
N ASP A 34 76.17 -47.90 -5.34
CA ASP A 34 76.16 -48.12 -6.78
C ASP A 34 75.60 -46.91 -7.53
N ARG A 35 76.49 -46.14 -8.16
CA ARG A 35 76.17 -44.92 -8.91
C ARG A 35 75.02 -45.11 -9.91
N LYS A 36 75.00 -46.22 -10.66
CA LYS A 36 73.98 -46.47 -11.70
C LYS A 36 72.59 -46.70 -11.11
N GLN A 37 72.50 -47.45 -10.01
CA GLN A 37 71.24 -47.76 -9.36
C GLN A 37 70.68 -46.51 -8.66
N PHE A 38 71.54 -45.74 -8.02
CA PHE A 38 71.15 -44.49 -7.37
C PHE A 38 70.69 -43.43 -8.38
N LEU A 39 71.39 -43.26 -9.50
CA LEU A 39 70.96 -42.36 -10.56
C LEU A 39 69.61 -42.76 -11.16
N ALA A 40 69.35 -44.05 -11.35
CA ALA A 40 68.05 -44.52 -11.82
C ALA A 40 66.91 -44.22 -10.84
N LEU A 41 67.16 -44.32 -9.53
CA LEU A 41 66.19 -43.93 -8.49
C LEU A 41 65.95 -42.42 -8.49
N LEU A 42 66.98 -41.60 -8.70
CA LEU A 42 66.83 -40.15 -8.83
C LEU A 42 66.05 -39.75 -10.09
N ASP A 43 66.29 -40.41 -11.22
CA ASP A 43 65.53 -40.16 -12.44
C ASP A 43 64.05 -40.51 -12.28
N GLN A 44 63.75 -41.63 -11.60
CA GLN A 44 62.37 -42.01 -11.25
C GLN A 44 61.73 -41.02 -10.27
N LEU A 45 62.50 -40.46 -9.33
CA LEU A 45 62.01 -39.43 -8.41
C LEU A 45 61.65 -38.15 -9.17
N ASN A 46 62.52 -37.69 -10.06
CA ASN A 46 62.27 -36.52 -10.89
C ASN A 46 61.02 -36.70 -11.76
N GLN A 47 60.86 -37.86 -12.40
CA GLN A 47 59.65 -38.17 -13.17
C GLN A 47 58.39 -38.15 -12.29
N GLY A 48 58.46 -38.75 -11.09
CA GLY A 48 57.34 -38.72 -10.15
C GLY A 48 56.97 -37.31 -9.68
N LEU A 49 57.96 -36.43 -9.49
CA LEU A 49 57.74 -35.04 -9.12
C LEU A 49 57.07 -34.24 -10.25
N PHE A 50 57.50 -34.43 -11.51
CA PHE A 50 56.84 -33.80 -12.66
C PHE A 50 55.38 -34.27 -12.81
N GLU A 51 55.12 -35.58 -12.69
CA GLU A 51 53.75 -36.10 -12.74
C GLU A 51 52.86 -35.53 -11.61
N MET A 52 53.41 -35.31 -10.41
CA MET A 52 52.67 -34.71 -9.30
C MET A 52 52.37 -33.23 -9.56
N MET A 53 53.32 -32.49 -10.14
CA MET A 53 53.15 -31.10 -10.53
C MET A 53 52.04 -30.95 -11.58
N ASP A 54 52.07 -31.77 -12.64
CA ASP A 54 51.05 -31.79 -13.68
C ASP A 54 49.64 -32.07 -13.14
N GLN A 55 49.52 -33.00 -12.18
CA GLN A 55 48.23 -33.29 -11.54
C GLN A 55 47.70 -32.14 -10.70
N TYR A 56 48.59 -31.44 -10.00
CA TYR A 56 48.22 -30.27 -9.22
C TYR A 56 47.74 -29.14 -10.13
N GLU A 57 48.45 -28.87 -11.21
CA GLU A 57 48.06 -27.89 -12.23
C GLU A 57 46.73 -28.26 -12.89
N HIS A 58 46.53 -29.53 -13.25
CA HIS A 58 45.28 -30.00 -13.84
C HIS A 58 44.10 -29.85 -12.87
N THR A 59 44.30 -30.20 -11.60
CA THR A 59 43.26 -30.07 -10.56
C THR A 59 42.91 -28.61 -10.32
N ARG A 60 43.92 -27.72 -10.25
CA ARG A 60 43.72 -26.29 -10.08
C ARG A 60 42.98 -25.69 -11.28
N ALA A 61 43.44 -25.97 -12.50
CA ALA A 61 42.80 -25.49 -13.73
C ALA A 61 41.35 -25.99 -13.87
N SER A 62 41.09 -27.25 -13.49
CA SER A 62 39.74 -27.82 -13.47
C SER A 62 38.83 -27.10 -12.47
N ARG A 63 39.31 -26.84 -11.25
CA ARG A 63 38.58 -26.06 -10.24
C ARG A 63 38.28 -24.64 -10.72
N ASP A 64 39.27 -23.95 -11.27
CA ASP A 64 39.10 -22.60 -11.79
C ASP A 64 38.09 -22.56 -12.95
N ARG A 65 38.10 -23.58 -13.82
CA ARG A 65 37.12 -23.71 -14.90
C ARG A 65 35.72 -23.93 -14.36
N ALA A 66 35.56 -24.87 -13.43
CA ALA A 66 34.28 -25.14 -12.79
C ALA A 66 33.74 -23.87 -12.10
N GLU A 67 34.58 -23.13 -11.37
CA GLU A 67 34.18 -21.90 -10.69
C GLU A 67 33.71 -20.82 -11.69
N ARG A 68 34.43 -20.64 -12.81
CA ARG A 68 33.99 -19.73 -13.87
C ARG A 68 32.63 -20.14 -14.44
N GLU A 69 32.43 -21.44 -14.71
CA GLU A 69 31.16 -21.95 -15.22
C GLU A 69 30.02 -21.79 -14.20
N PHE A 70 30.29 -21.95 -12.90
CA PHE A 70 29.29 -21.67 -11.85
C PHE A 70 28.98 -20.18 -11.75
N LYS A 71 29.97 -19.29 -11.86
CA LYS A 71 29.74 -17.85 -11.89
C LYS A 71 28.93 -17.43 -13.12
N HIS A 72 29.22 -17.98 -14.29
CA HIS A 72 28.45 -17.71 -15.50
C HIS A 72 27.02 -18.22 -15.41
N ARG A 73 26.82 -19.45 -14.93
CA ARG A 73 25.46 -19.99 -14.70
C ARG A 73 24.71 -19.19 -13.63
N GLY A 74 25.40 -18.77 -12.57
CA GLY A 74 24.84 -17.90 -11.54
C GLY A 74 24.37 -16.56 -12.11
N LYS A 75 25.19 -15.89 -12.92
CA LYS A 75 24.80 -14.65 -13.60
C LYS A 75 23.61 -14.84 -14.53
N ALA A 76 23.65 -15.86 -15.40
CA ALA A 76 22.54 -16.15 -16.30
C ALA A 76 21.22 -16.42 -15.56
N LEU A 77 21.28 -17.10 -14.41
CA LEU A 77 20.11 -17.33 -13.58
C LEU A 77 19.58 -16.03 -12.95
N MET A 78 20.46 -15.14 -12.51
CA MET A 78 20.07 -13.83 -11.97
C MET A 78 19.45 -12.95 -13.06
N ASP A 79 20.01 -12.96 -14.26
CA ASP A 79 19.49 -12.21 -15.41
C ASP A 79 18.09 -12.72 -15.80
N GLU A 80 17.91 -14.05 -15.89
CA GLU A 80 16.59 -14.67 -16.15
C GLU A 80 15.58 -14.35 -15.05
N ALA A 81 16.00 -14.35 -13.78
CA ALA A 81 15.13 -13.97 -12.67
C ALA A 81 14.74 -12.49 -12.72
N SER A 82 15.66 -11.61 -13.14
CA SER A 82 15.39 -10.19 -13.34
C SER A 82 14.38 -9.98 -14.46
N GLU A 83 14.57 -10.64 -15.62
CA GLU A 83 13.65 -10.55 -16.76
C GLU A 83 12.23 -10.99 -16.35
N LYS A 84 12.12 -12.11 -15.62
CA LYS A 84 10.81 -12.58 -15.12
C LYS A 84 10.18 -11.61 -14.12
N ALA A 85 10.97 -10.95 -13.28
CA ALA A 85 10.46 -9.95 -12.34
C ALA A 85 9.92 -8.72 -13.09
N ASP A 86 10.61 -8.29 -14.15
CA ASP A 86 10.19 -7.18 -15.00
C ASP A 86 8.91 -7.53 -15.77
N ASP A 87 8.78 -8.76 -16.28
CA ASP A 87 7.58 -9.25 -16.94
C ASP A 87 6.36 -9.28 -16.01
N ILE A 88 6.54 -9.76 -14.77
CA ILE A 88 5.48 -9.76 -13.76
C ILE A 88 5.08 -8.31 -13.43
N TYR A 89 6.06 -7.40 -13.32
CA TYR A 89 5.79 -6.00 -13.09
C TYR A 89 4.99 -5.39 -14.25
N ALA A 90 5.42 -5.60 -15.49
CA ALA A 90 4.72 -5.14 -16.68
C ALA A 90 3.28 -5.68 -16.75
N ALA A 91 3.09 -6.98 -16.48
CA ALA A 91 1.77 -7.60 -16.42
C ALA A 91 0.88 -6.97 -15.33
N SER A 92 1.45 -6.68 -14.16
CA SER A 92 0.71 -6.03 -13.07
C SER A 92 0.26 -4.62 -13.45
N VAL A 93 1.12 -3.83 -14.10
CA VAL A 93 0.79 -2.49 -14.57
C VAL A 93 -0.30 -2.56 -15.64
N LEU A 94 -0.16 -3.43 -16.64
CA LEU A 94 -1.18 -3.63 -17.67
C LEU A 94 -2.53 -4.07 -17.08
N TYR A 95 -2.50 -4.99 -16.11
CA TYR A 95 -3.70 -5.45 -15.41
C TYR A 95 -4.39 -4.29 -14.68
N THR A 96 -3.64 -3.48 -13.93
CA THR A 96 -4.22 -2.33 -13.23
C THR A 96 -4.80 -1.30 -14.19
N ALA A 97 -4.16 -1.07 -15.34
CA ALA A 97 -4.68 -0.20 -16.38
C ALA A 97 -6.00 -0.72 -16.98
N ASP A 98 -6.08 -2.02 -17.29
CA ASP A 98 -7.31 -2.65 -17.79
C ASP A 98 -8.43 -2.63 -16.74
N MET A 99 -8.11 -2.91 -15.48
CA MET A 99 -9.09 -2.85 -14.39
C MET A 99 -9.59 -1.43 -14.13
N LEU A 100 -8.73 -0.42 -14.23
CA LEU A 100 -9.15 0.98 -14.13
C LEU A 100 -10.11 1.34 -15.28
N GLY A 101 -9.83 0.88 -16.50
CA GLY A 101 -10.73 1.02 -17.64
C GLY A 101 -12.09 0.34 -17.40
N LYS A 102 -12.10 -0.86 -16.82
CA LYS A 102 -13.34 -1.57 -16.44
C LYS A 102 -14.14 -0.82 -15.37
N VAL A 103 -13.47 -0.23 -14.39
CA VAL A 103 -14.12 0.60 -13.36
C VAL A 103 -14.77 1.84 -13.99
N GLN A 104 -14.07 2.51 -14.91
CA GLN A 104 -14.64 3.65 -15.65
C GLN A 104 -15.87 3.23 -16.45
N ALA A 105 -15.81 2.12 -17.19
CA ALA A 105 -16.95 1.61 -17.94
C ALA A 105 -18.15 1.27 -17.02
N LEU A 106 -17.90 0.75 -15.81
CA LEU A 106 -18.95 0.49 -14.82
C LEU A 106 -19.57 1.78 -14.29
N ILE A 107 -18.77 2.83 -14.06
CA ILE A 107 -19.26 4.16 -13.68
C ILE A 107 -20.17 4.72 -14.78
N ASP A 108 -19.75 4.62 -16.04
CA ASP A 108 -20.54 5.09 -17.18
C ASP A 108 -21.86 4.31 -17.28
N GLN A 109 -21.81 2.98 -17.17
CA GLN A 109 -23.01 2.14 -17.15
C GLN A 109 -23.94 2.49 -15.98
N ALA A 110 -23.40 2.74 -14.79
CA ALA A 110 -24.18 3.14 -13.63
C ALA A 110 -24.84 4.50 -13.86
N ASN A 111 -24.11 5.46 -14.44
CA ASN A 111 -24.64 6.78 -14.77
C ASN A 111 -25.75 6.72 -15.83
N ASP A 112 -25.58 5.89 -16.85
CA ASP A 112 -26.63 5.64 -17.86
C ASP A 112 -27.88 5.03 -17.21
N SER A 113 -27.71 4.00 -16.37
CA SER A 113 -28.83 3.38 -15.65
C SER A 113 -29.56 4.36 -14.72
N MET A 114 -28.81 5.22 -14.03
CA MET A 114 -29.36 6.26 -13.16
C MET A 114 -30.13 7.29 -13.98
N THR A 115 -29.59 7.69 -15.13
CA THR A 115 -30.26 8.60 -16.05
C THR A 115 -31.57 8.01 -16.58
N ASP A 116 -31.61 6.72 -16.88
CA ASP A 116 -32.82 6.04 -17.32
C ASP A 116 -33.89 5.96 -16.23
N VAL A 117 -33.49 5.66 -14.98
CA VAL A 117 -34.39 5.71 -13.82
C VAL A 117 -34.92 7.14 -13.59
N PHE A 118 -34.09 8.17 -13.73
CA PHE A 118 -34.57 9.54 -13.62
C PHE A 118 -35.54 9.92 -14.74
N ARG A 119 -35.32 9.43 -15.96
CA ARG A 119 -36.24 9.65 -17.08
C ARG A 119 -37.58 8.96 -16.84
N SER A 120 -37.59 7.71 -16.38
CA SER A 120 -38.84 6.99 -16.06
C SER A 120 -39.59 7.67 -14.93
N PHE A 121 -38.90 8.01 -13.83
CA PHE A 121 -39.49 8.73 -12.71
C PHE A 121 -40.07 10.09 -13.12
N LYS A 122 -39.36 10.86 -13.95
CA LYS A 122 -39.86 12.13 -14.50
C LYS A 122 -41.09 11.93 -15.41
N LYS A 123 -41.23 10.78 -16.05
CA LYS A 123 -42.40 10.45 -16.86
C LYS A 123 -43.60 10.12 -15.95
N GLU A 124 -43.41 9.25 -14.96
CA GLU A 124 -44.44 8.88 -13.98
C GLU A 124 -44.94 10.11 -13.21
N LEU A 125 -44.05 11.01 -12.79
CA LEU A 125 -44.43 12.23 -12.09
C LEU A 125 -45.28 13.17 -12.97
N ARG A 126 -45.01 13.21 -14.28
CA ARG A 126 -45.84 13.97 -15.23
C ARG A 126 -47.21 13.33 -15.38
N GLU A 127 -47.27 12.00 -15.50
CA GLU A 127 -48.53 11.26 -15.58
C GLU A 127 -49.39 11.46 -14.31
N GLN A 128 -48.79 11.38 -13.13
CA GLN A 128 -49.46 11.66 -11.86
C GLN A 128 -49.94 13.11 -11.77
N LYS A 129 -49.12 14.08 -12.20
CA LYS A 129 -49.50 15.49 -12.24
C LYS A 129 -50.71 15.71 -13.14
N ASP A 130 -50.74 15.09 -14.32
CA ASP A 130 -51.85 15.24 -15.26
C ASP A 130 -53.11 14.52 -14.77
N LEU A 131 -52.98 13.38 -14.07
CA LEU A 131 -54.09 12.74 -13.37
C LEU A 131 -54.68 13.65 -12.29
N VAL A 132 -53.84 14.25 -11.44
CA VAL A 132 -54.30 15.19 -10.40
C VAL A 132 -55.04 16.37 -11.01
N LYS A 133 -54.52 16.97 -12.08
CA LYS A 133 -55.24 18.03 -12.80
C LYS A 133 -56.57 17.56 -13.38
N SER A 134 -56.64 16.33 -13.87
CA SER A 134 -57.90 15.78 -14.39
C SER A 134 -58.94 15.62 -13.28
N HIS A 135 -58.52 15.16 -12.10
CA HIS A 135 -59.39 15.08 -10.92
C HIS A 135 -59.79 16.48 -10.43
N GLU A 136 -58.89 17.45 -10.47
CA GLU A 136 -59.18 18.84 -10.16
C GLU A 136 -60.27 19.40 -11.09
N LEU A 137 -60.12 19.21 -12.40
CA LEU A 137 -61.12 19.63 -13.39
C LEU A 137 -62.46 18.91 -13.24
N GLU A 138 -62.45 17.61 -12.92
CA GLU A 138 -63.67 16.86 -12.64
C GLU A 138 -64.39 17.40 -11.40
N LEU A 139 -63.65 17.67 -10.32
CA LEU A 139 -64.17 18.27 -9.10
C LEU A 139 -64.71 19.69 -9.34
N GLU A 140 -64.01 20.50 -10.13
CA GLU A 140 -64.50 21.82 -10.54
C GLU A 140 -65.79 21.72 -11.37
N GLY A 141 -65.87 20.76 -12.28
CA GLY A 141 -67.09 20.47 -13.06
C GLY A 141 -68.25 20.07 -12.16
N GLN A 142 -68.03 19.11 -11.26
CA GLN A 142 -69.03 18.71 -10.26
C GLN A 142 -69.46 19.88 -9.38
N LEU A 143 -68.53 20.72 -8.93
CA LEU A 143 -68.86 21.88 -8.12
C LEU A 143 -69.72 22.88 -8.90
N ASN A 144 -69.39 23.15 -10.16
CA ASN A 144 -70.16 24.04 -11.03
C ASN A 144 -71.59 23.53 -11.22
N ASP A 145 -71.79 22.25 -11.52
CA ASP A 145 -73.13 21.64 -11.65
C ASP A 145 -73.94 21.76 -10.35
N LEU A 146 -73.24 21.69 -9.22
CA LEU A 146 -73.84 21.76 -7.90
C LEU A 146 -74.14 23.20 -7.47
N THR A 147 -73.41 24.22 -7.92
CA THR A 147 -73.65 25.62 -7.56
C THR A 147 -75.08 26.10 -7.85
N ASP A 148 -75.71 25.59 -8.92
CA ASP A 148 -77.07 25.95 -9.32
C ASP A 148 -78.16 25.10 -8.65
N THR A 149 -77.78 24.10 -7.85
CA THR A 149 -78.74 23.22 -7.18
C THR A 149 -79.24 23.86 -5.88
N ARG A 150 -80.57 23.89 -5.68
CA ARG A 150 -81.21 24.42 -4.45
C ARG A 150 -80.66 23.81 -3.16
N THR A 151 -80.20 22.57 -3.18
CA THR A 151 -79.54 21.90 -2.05
C THR A 151 -78.19 22.52 -1.69
N TYR A 152 -77.38 22.91 -2.67
CA TYR A 152 -76.11 23.59 -2.44
C TYR A 152 -76.28 25.02 -1.96
N GLN A 153 -77.29 25.73 -2.47
CA GLN A 153 -77.64 27.05 -1.94
C GLN A 153 -78.04 26.96 -0.45
N LYS A 154 -78.83 25.95 -0.08
CA LYS A 154 -79.16 25.67 1.33
C LYS A 154 -77.93 25.32 2.16
N LEU A 155 -77.05 24.44 1.66
CA LEU A 155 -75.81 24.09 2.35
C LEU A 155 -74.91 25.31 2.53
N LEU A 156 -74.82 26.19 1.53
CA LEU A 156 -74.06 27.43 1.59
C LEU A 156 -74.67 28.43 2.57
N GLU A 157 -76.00 28.52 2.62
CA GLU A 157 -76.71 29.30 3.64
C GLU A 157 -76.47 28.74 5.05
N ASP A 158 -76.46 27.41 5.21
CA ASP A 158 -76.19 26.73 6.48
C ASP A 158 -74.74 26.94 6.92
N VAL A 159 -73.76 26.82 6.03
CA VAL A 159 -72.35 27.12 6.31
C VAL A 159 -72.15 28.59 6.62
N ARG A 160 -72.78 29.51 5.87
CA ARG A 160 -72.75 30.95 6.18
C ARG A 160 -73.45 31.26 7.49
N ARG A 161 -74.52 30.54 7.84
CA ARG A 161 -75.20 30.65 9.12
C ARG A 161 -74.30 30.14 10.23
N GLN A 162 -73.62 29.01 10.05
CA GLN A 162 -72.69 28.46 11.03
C GLN A 162 -71.48 29.38 11.23
N ASN A 163 -70.90 29.93 10.16
CA ASN A 163 -69.83 30.91 10.27
C ASN A 163 -70.31 32.19 10.96
N ARG A 164 -71.51 32.69 10.64
CA ARG A 164 -72.10 33.82 11.38
C ARG A 164 -72.31 33.51 12.86
N MET A 165 -72.69 32.27 13.19
CA MET A 165 -72.85 31.82 14.57
C MET A 165 -71.51 31.70 15.30
N LYS A 166 -70.46 31.23 14.61
CA LYS A 166 -69.09 31.21 15.12
C LYS A 166 -68.54 32.62 15.30
N ASP A 167 -68.69 33.49 14.30
CA ASP A 167 -68.30 34.89 14.37
C ASP A 167 -69.10 35.63 15.47
N SER A 168 -70.38 35.30 15.68
CA SER A 168 -71.17 35.88 16.77
C SER A 168 -70.77 35.29 18.12
N GLN A 169 -70.43 34.00 18.22
CA GLN A 169 -69.86 33.42 19.43
C GLN A 169 -68.50 34.04 19.74
N GLU A 170 -67.64 34.22 18.75
CA GLU A 170 -66.36 34.93 18.90
C GLU A 170 -66.57 36.40 19.27
N ARG A 171 -67.65 37.05 18.82
CA ARG A 171 -68.04 38.43 19.21
C ARG A 171 -68.79 38.53 20.55
N GLU A 172 -69.38 37.46 21.04
CA GLU A 172 -69.98 37.38 22.39
C GLU A 172 -68.92 36.99 23.43
N GLU A 173 -67.99 36.12 23.07
CA GLU A 173 -66.81 35.74 23.85
C GLU A 173 -65.80 36.90 23.90
N ASN A 174 -65.61 37.62 22.79
CA ASN A 174 -64.89 38.90 22.72
C ASN A 174 -65.91 40.03 22.54
N GLY A 175 -66.46 40.57 23.63
CA GLY A 175 -67.57 41.55 23.65
C GLY A 175 -67.47 42.75 22.67
N PRO A 176 -68.53 43.58 22.56
CA PRO A 176 -68.79 44.42 21.39
C PRO A 176 -67.73 45.49 21.17
N ALA A 177 -66.82 45.25 20.23
CA ALA A 177 -66.04 46.31 19.59
C ALA A 177 -66.81 46.83 18.37
N SER A 178 -67.06 48.14 18.39
CA SER A 178 -67.96 48.89 17.53
C SER A 178 -67.88 48.59 16.03
N ASP A 179 -69.05 48.45 15.42
CA ASP A 179 -69.28 48.86 14.03
C ASP A 179 -69.03 50.38 13.92
N THR A 180 -67.87 50.75 13.38
CA THR A 180 -67.71 52.03 12.69
C THR A 180 -66.91 51.77 11.42
N GLY A 181 -67.50 52.17 10.29
CA GLY A 181 -66.95 51.97 8.96
C GLY A 181 -65.51 52.44 8.85
N LYS A 182 -64.62 51.50 8.55
CA LYS A 182 -63.37 51.77 7.85
C LYS A 182 -63.28 50.86 6.63
N MET A 183 -63.82 51.40 5.55
CA MET A 183 -63.21 51.40 4.22
C MET A 183 -61.79 50.80 4.20
N ARG A 184 -61.62 49.75 3.39
CA ARG A 184 -60.37 49.20 2.87
C ARG A 184 -59.12 50.03 3.20
N GLU A 185 -58.46 49.73 4.29
CA GLU A 185 -57.03 49.95 4.45
C GLU A 185 -56.39 48.57 4.55
N ARG A 186 -55.50 48.28 3.60
CA ARG A 186 -54.64 47.11 3.66
C ARG A 186 -53.93 47.19 5.00
N THR A 187 -54.16 46.21 5.87
CA THR A 187 -53.32 46.01 7.06
C THR A 187 -51.93 45.66 6.57
N TYR A 188 -51.10 46.68 6.42
CA TYR A 188 -49.65 46.53 6.41
C TYR A 188 -49.28 45.89 7.75
N THR A 189 -48.93 44.61 7.72
CA THR A 189 -48.25 43.99 8.84
C THR A 189 -46.95 44.77 9.04
N PRO A 190 -46.73 45.44 10.19
CA PRO A 190 -45.42 46.00 10.46
C PRO A 190 -44.45 44.83 10.43
N GLY A 191 -43.39 44.92 9.62
CA GLY A 191 -42.42 43.85 9.44
C GLY A 191 -41.86 43.43 10.79
N VAL A 192 -42.36 42.31 11.32
CA VAL A 192 -41.75 41.63 12.46
C VAL A 192 -40.42 41.14 11.94
N SER A 193 -39.36 41.88 12.23
CA SER A 193 -38.00 41.43 11.95
C SER A 193 -37.78 40.21 12.84
N PRO A 194 -37.64 38.99 12.29
CA PRO A 194 -37.33 37.84 13.13
C PRO A 194 -36.00 38.13 13.83
N GLU A 195 -36.00 38.05 15.16
CA GLU A 195 -34.77 38.14 15.95
C GLU A 195 -34.02 36.82 15.77
N ILE A 196 -33.22 36.74 14.70
CA ILE A 196 -32.40 35.56 14.39
C ILE A 196 -31.29 35.51 15.43
N LYS A 197 -31.42 34.61 16.41
CA LYS A 197 -30.34 34.30 17.35
C LYS A 197 -29.31 33.45 16.63
N ILE A 198 -28.16 34.04 16.34
CA ILE A 198 -27.03 33.41 15.66
C ILE A 198 -26.21 32.67 16.72
N ASN A 199 -25.98 31.36 16.55
CA ASN A 199 -25.10 30.60 17.44
C ASN A 199 -23.64 31.00 17.17
N GLY A 200 -23.06 31.83 18.04
CA GLY A 200 -21.67 32.33 17.91
C GLY A 200 -20.63 31.22 17.80
N ASP A 201 -20.76 30.16 18.60
CA ASP A 201 -19.84 29.00 18.64
C ASP A 201 -19.69 28.29 17.29
N TYR A 202 -20.68 28.41 16.40
CA TYR A 202 -20.64 27.81 15.06
C TYR A 202 -19.71 28.60 14.12
N PHE A 203 -19.69 29.92 14.23
CA PHE A 203 -18.88 30.80 13.37
C PHE A 203 -17.42 30.83 13.80
N GLU A 204 -17.15 30.75 15.10
CA GLU A 204 -15.77 30.63 15.61
C GLU A 204 -15.09 29.35 15.13
N LYS A 205 -15.82 28.22 15.09
CA LYS A 205 -15.31 26.96 14.51
C LYS A 205 -15.10 27.01 13.01
N ALA A 206 -15.85 27.88 12.31
CA ALA A 206 -15.71 28.13 10.89
C ALA A 206 -14.71 29.25 10.56
N GLY A 207 -14.09 29.89 11.58
CA GLY A 207 -13.14 30.99 11.40
C GLY A 207 -13.76 32.31 10.93
N ILE A 208 -15.08 32.49 11.09
CA ILE A 208 -15.83 33.67 10.62
C ILE A 208 -16.21 34.52 11.85
N SER A 209 -15.93 35.83 11.81
CA SER A 209 -16.36 36.74 12.89
C SER A 209 -17.90 36.87 12.90
N PRO A 210 -18.55 36.95 14.08
CA PRO A 210 -20.00 37.11 14.18
C PRO A 210 -20.52 38.40 13.51
N GLU A 211 -19.66 39.42 13.39
CA GLU A 211 -20.00 40.67 12.67
C GLU A 211 -19.99 40.49 11.15
N ASP A 212 -19.09 39.66 10.62
CA ASP A 212 -18.96 39.38 9.18
C ASP A 212 -20.10 38.47 8.68
N ALA A 213 -20.55 37.53 9.51
CA ALA A 213 -21.69 36.67 9.23
C ALA A 213 -23.02 37.46 9.10
N LYS A 214 -23.18 38.51 9.91
CA LYS A 214 -24.38 39.39 9.88
C LYS A 214 -24.39 40.31 8.66
N ALA A 215 -23.21 40.63 8.11
CA ALA A 215 -23.06 41.43 6.90
C ALA A 215 -23.22 40.62 5.59
N GLY A 216 -23.46 39.31 5.68
CA GLY A 216 -23.57 38.42 4.51
C GLY A 216 -22.22 38.20 3.80
N TYR A 217 -21.11 38.47 4.47
CA TYR A 217 -19.78 38.25 3.94
C TYR A 217 -19.44 36.76 4.04
N VAL A 218 -19.36 36.10 2.90
CA VAL A 218 -18.76 34.77 2.77
C VAL A 218 -17.31 35.03 2.34
N PRO A 219 -16.30 34.80 3.19
CA PRO A 219 -14.92 34.86 2.71
C PRO A 219 -14.79 33.90 1.53
N PRO A 220 -13.99 34.22 0.49
CA PRO A 220 -13.70 33.27 -0.57
C PRO A 220 -13.26 31.98 0.13
N SER A 221 -13.98 30.89 -0.12
CA SER A 221 -13.51 29.57 0.29
C SER A 221 -12.14 29.43 -0.34
N GLU A 222 -11.09 29.64 0.44
CA GLU A 222 -9.81 29.03 0.15
C GLU A 222 -10.17 27.55 0.05
N GLU A 223 -10.18 27.03 -1.18
CA GLU A 223 -10.10 25.60 -1.39
C GLU A 223 -9.03 25.12 -0.42
N PRO A 224 -9.31 24.13 0.46
CA PRO A 224 -8.29 23.67 1.39
C PRO A 224 -7.09 23.34 0.53
N ALA A 225 -6.04 24.17 0.66
CA ALA A 225 -4.82 23.96 -0.07
C ALA A 225 -4.46 22.52 0.23
N ALA A 226 -4.47 21.67 -0.80
CA ALA A 226 -4.16 20.28 -0.65
C ALA A 226 -2.78 20.21 0.02
N GLU A 227 -2.78 20.02 1.34
CA GLU A 227 -1.59 19.72 2.11
C GLU A 227 -1.09 18.43 1.51
N LYS A 228 -0.12 18.58 0.60
CA LYS A 228 0.66 17.45 0.12
C LYS A 228 1.16 16.77 1.39
N PRO A 229 0.87 15.47 1.59
CA PRO A 229 1.35 14.80 2.78
C PRO A 229 2.87 14.99 2.84
N GLU A 230 3.36 15.51 3.97
CA GLU A 230 4.79 15.70 4.19
C GLU A 230 5.39 14.30 4.39
N ILE A 231 5.82 13.68 3.29
CA ILE A 231 6.48 12.37 3.31
C ILE A 231 7.86 12.57 3.95
N LYS A 232 7.94 12.38 5.27
CA LYS A 232 9.21 12.29 5.99
C LYS A 232 9.84 10.94 5.68
N ILE A 233 10.60 10.90 4.59
CA ILE A 233 11.47 9.78 4.25
C ILE A 233 12.64 9.81 5.25
N ASN A 234 12.84 8.74 6.01
CA ASN A 234 14.05 8.58 6.82
C ASN A 234 15.25 8.42 5.88
N PHE A 235 16.01 9.50 5.68
CA PHE A 235 17.26 9.49 4.90
C PHE A 235 18.39 8.67 5.55
N ASP A 236 18.20 8.24 6.80
CA ASP A 236 19.19 7.50 7.58
C ASP A 236 19.08 5.96 7.45
N ALA A 237 18.14 5.47 6.62
CA ALA A 237 18.01 4.04 6.37
C ALA A 237 19.29 3.47 5.73
N GLU A 238 19.79 2.35 6.27
CA GLU A 238 21.01 1.64 5.82
C GLU A 238 21.03 1.35 4.31
N TYR A 239 19.86 1.31 3.67
CA TYR A 239 19.70 1.18 2.22
C TYR A 239 20.42 2.27 1.42
N PHE A 240 20.44 3.52 1.87
CA PHE A 240 21.14 4.61 1.17
C PHE A 240 22.64 4.60 1.41
N LYS A 241 23.08 4.19 2.61
CA LYS A 241 24.50 4.02 2.95
C LYS A 241 25.10 2.91 2.11
N ARG A 242 24.44 1.75 2.02
CA ARG A 242 24.86 0.62 1.19
C ARG A 242 24.96 0.94 -0.30
N LYS A 243 24.11 1.85 -0.80
CA LYS A 243 24.15 2.31 -2.21
C LYS A 243 25.23 3.36 -2.47
N ALA A 244 25.62 4.12 -1.46
CA ALA A 244 26.76 5.04 -1.52
C ALA A 244 28.09 4.27 -1.43
N ASP A 245 28.16 3.25 -0.57
CA ASP A 245 29.32 2.37 -0.42
C ASP A 245 29.54 1.55 -1.71
N ALA A 246 28.47 1.02 -2.31
CA ALA A 246 28.54 0.35 -3.61
C ALA A 246 28.94 1.27 -4.78
N ARG A 247 28.79 2.60 -4.65
CA ARG A 247 29.29 3.58 -5.63
C ARG A 247 30.75 3.97 -5.40
N GLN A 248 31.28 3.79 -4.19
CA GLN A 248 32.68 4.05 -3.86
C GLN A 248 33.58 2.82 -4.12
N GLU A 249 33.00 1.62 -4.18
CA GLU A 249 33.72 0.36 -4.41
C GLU A 249 33.85 -0.06 -5.89
N GLU A 250 33.37 0.74 -6.85
CA GLU A 250 33.70 0.52 -8.27
C GLU A 250 35.07 1.14 -8.59
N PRO A 251 36.12 0.35 -8.90
CA PRO A 251 37.35 0.90 -9.42
C PRO A 251 37.10 1.39 -10.85
N ALA A 252 37.17 2.72 -11.03
CA ALA A 252 37.23 3.36 -12.33
C ALA A 252 38.40 2.77 -13.14
N LEU A 253 38.08 2.14 -14.27
CA LEU A 253 39.02 1.78 -15.32
C LEU A 253 39.37 3.03 -16.14
N ASP A 254 40.67 3.22 -16.35
CA ASP A 254 41.39 4.41 -16.80
C ASP A 254 41.02 4.98 -18.18
N GLU A 255 41.23 6.30 -18.35
CA GLU A 255 41.99 6.92 -19.46
C GLU A 255 42.56 8.31 -19.04
N PRO A 256 43.66 8.81 -19.67
CA PRO A 256 44.72 9.55 -18.98
C PRO A 256 44.80 11.08 -19.25
N GLY A 257 45.48 11.80 -18.36
CA GLY A 257 45.86 13.23 -18.46
C GLY A 257 45.15 14.07 -17.39
N GLU A 258 45.76 14.93 -16.57
CA GLU A 258 47.04 15.61 -16.56
C GLU A 258 47.51 15.81 -15.11
N ALA A 259 48.81 16.07 -14.97
CA ALA A 259 49.51 16.31 -13.72
C ALA A 259 48.97 17.52 -12.92
N GLN A 260 48.95 17.39 -11.58
CA GLN A 260 49.46 18.42 -10.68
C GLN A 260 49.81 17.84 -9.29
N LYS A 261 50.91 18.39 -8.76
CA LYS A 261 51.69 17.98 -7.58
C LYS A 261 51.05 18.43 -6.26
N THR A 262 51.73 18.01 -5.18
CA THR A 262 51.76 18.48 -3.78
C THR A 262 50.80 17.73 -2.85
N GLU A 263 51.18 17.28 -1.64
CA GLU A 263 52.42 17.23 -0.87
C GLU A 263 52.16 16.19 0.27
N LYS A 264 53.15 15.38 0.65
CA LYS A 264 53.19 14.69 1.96
C LYS A 264 54.15 15.49 2.87
N PRO A 265 53.96 15.46 4.20
CA PRO A 265 54.94 14.67 4.97
C PRO A 265 54.38 13.85 6.16
N GLN A 266 55.05 12.71 6.36
CA GLN A 266 55.47 12.01 7.62
C GLN A 266 54.37 11.38 8.49
N GLU A 267 54.27 10.04 8.59
CA GLU A 267 55.11 9.07 9.35
C GLU A 267 55.17 9.31 10.86
N GLU A 268 54.34 8.58 11.61
CA GLU A 268 54.70 7.91 12.87
C GLU A 268 53.60 6.89 13.25
N GLY A 269 54.01 5.70 13.73
CA GLY A 269 53.15 4.77 14.48
C GLY A 269 52.77 3.47 13.77
N VAL A 270 53.68 2.49 13.78
CA VAL A 270 53.36 1.07 13.56
C VAL A 270 52.70 0.52 14.82
N GLN A 271 51.46 0.05 14.72
CA GLN A 271 50.90 -0.97 15.61
C GLN A 271 50.30 -2.09 14.75
N GLU A 272 50.94 -3.26 14.83
CA GLU A 272 50.38 -4.54 14.44
C GLU A 272 49.06 -4.77 15.17
N VAL A 273 47.96 -4.85 14.42
CA VAL A 273 46.69 -5.39 14.91
C VAL A 273 46.35 -6.58 14.02
N GLN A 274 46.25 -7.74 14.66
CA GLN A 274 45.89 -9.02 14.06
C GLN A 274 44.49 -8.92 13.43
N PRO A 275 44.22 -9.55 12.28
CA PRO A 275 42.87 -9.61 11.75
C PRO A 275 42.05 -10.58 12.61
N GLU A 276 41.14 -10.05 13.43
CA GLU A 276 40.09 -10.85 14.05
C GLU A 276 39.05 -11.18 12.96
N GLU A 277 38.98 -12.45 12.59
CA GLU A 277 37.86 -13.00 11.81
C GLU A 277 36.59 -12.97 12.67
N GLU A 278 35.82 -11.88 12.58
CA GLU A 278 34.45 -11.87 13.08
C GLU A 278 33.57 -12.75 12.17
N VAL A 279 33.44 -14.01 12.56
CA VAL A 279 32.41 -14.92 12.04
C VAL A 279 31.05 -14.35 12.45
N TYR A 280 30.32 -13.77 11.50
CA TYR A 280 28.89 -13.48 11.66
C TYR A 280 28.12 -14.80 11.78
N THR A 281 28.00 -15.33 12.99
CA THR A 281 26.94 -16.29 13.29
C THR A 281 25.67 -15.48 13.54
N VAL A 282 24.79 -15.46 12.54
CA VAL A 282 23.43 -14.98 12.71
C VAL A 282 22.74 -15.94 13.67
N ASP A 283 22.48 -15.50 14.90
CA ASP A 283 21.79 -16.30 15.91
C ASP A 283 20.37 -16.65 15.43
N GLU A 284 20.18 -17.88 14.95
CA GLU A 284 18.89 -18.37 14.45
C GLU A 284 17.76 -18.23 15.49
N GLU A 285 18.10 -18.24 16.77
CA GLU A 285 17.14 -18.03 17.86
C GLU A 285 16.58 -16.61 17.91
N ALA A 286 17.37 -15.61 17.52
CA ALA A 286 16.92 -14.22 17.47
C ALA A 286 15.89 -14.01 16.36
N ILE A 287 16.11 -14.65 15.20
CA ILE A 287 15.15 -14.63 14.07
C ILE A 287 13.85 -15.33 14.46
N ARG A 288 13.94 -16.50 15.11
CA ARG A 288 12.74 -17.24 15.55
C ARG A 288 11.92 -16.48 16.57
N ARG A 289 12.58 -15.74 17.48
CA ARG A 289 11.89 -14.87 18.46
C ARG A 289 11.21 -13.69 17.77
N ALA A 290 11.88 -13.03 16.82
CA ALA A 290 11.29 -11.92 16.07
C ALA A 290 10.05 -12.36 15.27
N VAL A 291 10.10 -13.52 14.61
CA VAL A 291 8.95 -14.08 13.87
C VAL A 291 7.79 -14.44 14.81
N LEU A 292 8.08 -15.05 15.96
CA LEU A 292 7.04 -15.36 16.97
C LEU A 292 6.40 -14.11 17.58
N GLU A 293 7.16 -13.02 17.73
CA GLU A 293 6.65 -11.74 18.23
C GLU A 293 5.75 -11.06 17.19
N ASP A 294 6.11 -11.09 15.91
CA ASP A 294 5.26 -10.57 14.83
C ASP A 294 4.00 -11.42 14.62
N GLU A 295 4.08 -12.75 14.74
CA GLU A 295 2.89 -13.62 14.72
C GLU A 295 1.95 -13.33 15.90
N ARG A 296 2.49 -13.05 17.09
CA ARG A 296 1.68 -12.64 18.26
C ARG A 296 1.00 -11.29 18.03
N ARG A 297 1.69 -10.32 17.43
CA ARG A 297 1.10 -9.00 17.11
C ARG A 297 -0.02 -9.14 16.08
N ALA A 298 0.20 -9.92 15.02
CA ALA A 298 -0.83 -10.22 14.03
C ALA A 298 -2.05 -10.93 14.63
N GLN A 299 -1.85 -11.83 15.60
CA GLN A 299 -2.96 -12.47 16.32
C GLN A 299 -3.73 -11.49 17.21
N GLN A 300 -3.04 -10.58 17.90
CA GLN A 300 -3.69 -9.53 18.70
C GLN A 300 -4.49 -8.54 17.85
N GLU A 301 -3.99 -8.21 16.65
CA GLU A 301 -4.71 -7.37 15.67
C GLU A 301 -5.91 -8.11 15.05
N ALA A 302 -5.79 -9.41 14.82
CA ALA A 302 -6.89 -10.27 14.35
C ALA A 302 -7.98 -10.50 15.42
N GLU A 303 -7.61 -10.51 16.69
CA GLU A 303 -8.54 -10.59 17.82
C GLU A 303 -9.20 -9.24 18.12
N GLY A 304 -8.45 -8.13 18.02
CA GLY A 304 -9.00 -6.77 18.15
C GLY A 304 -9.97 -6.38 17.04
N SER A 305 -9.88 -7.01 15.87
CA SER A 305 -10.83 -6.83 14.76
C SER A 305 -12.08 -7.72 14.84
N ARG A 306 -12.19 -8.57 15.88
CA ARG A 306 -13.40 -9.35 16.19
C ARG A 306 -14.32 -8.70 17.24
N GLU A 307 -14.10 -7.43 17.58
CA GLU A 307 -15.00 -6.72 18.49
C GLU A 307 -16.32 -6.29 17.83
N ALA A 308 -17.40 -6.83 18.41
CA ALA A 308 -18.80 -6.39 18.38
C ALA A 308 -19.42 -6.03 17.01
N VAL A 309 -20.08 -7.00 16.40
CA VAL A 309 -21.18 -6.71 15.46
C VAL A 309 -22.19 -5.82 16.21
N PRO A 310 -22.46 -4.58 15.74
CA PRO A 310 -23.38 -3.68 16.42
C PRO A 310 -24.75 -4.36 16.58
N GLY A 311 -25.31 -4.38 17.79
CA GLY A 311 -26.53 -5.13 18.13
C GLY A 311 -27.76 -4.82 17.25
N TRP A 312 -27.74 -3.73 16.48
CA TRP A 312 -28.75 -3.42 15.48
C TRP A 312 -28.72 -4.36 14.25
N LYS A 313 -27.55 -4.89 13.86
CA LYS A 313 -27.45 -5.86 12.75
C LYS A 313 -28.09 -7.20 13.10
N SER A 314 -27.97 -7.65 14.36
CA SER A 314 -28.65 -8.85 14.85
C SER A 314 -30.17 -8.65 14.90
N ARG A 315 -30.63 -7.50 15.43
CA ARG A 315 -32.05 -7.12 15.44
C ARG A 315 -32.64 -6.99 14.02
N LEU A 316 -31.89 -6.47 13.06
CA LEU A 316 -32.32 -6.35 11.67
C LEU A 316 -32.49 -7.74 11.02
N LYS A 317 -31.63 -8.70 11.39
CA LYS A 317 -31.70 -10.09 10.90
C LYS A 317 -32.91 -10.84 11.44
N ASP A 318 -33.27 -10.57 12.69
CA ASP A 318 -34.46 -11.16 13.33
C ASP A 318 -35.75 -10.56 12.75
N LEU A 319 -35.80 -9.24 12.52
CA LEU A 319 -36.92 -8.57 11.83
C LEU A 319 -37.09 -9.05 10.38
N MET A 320 -35.98 -9.27 9.66
CA MET A 320 -36.05 -9.84 8.31
C MET A 320 -36.57 -11.28 8.30
N LYS A 321 -36.36 -12.07 9.35
CA LYS A 321 -36.94 -13.42 9.48
C LYS A 321 -38.43 -13.41 9.81
N GLU A 322 -38.92 -12.38 10.50
CA GLU A 322 -40.35 -12.22 10.77
C GLU A 322 -41.14 -11.71 9.55
N LEU A 323 -40.50 -11.00 8.62
CA LEU A 323 -41.13 -10.49 7.39
C LEU A 323 -41.17 -11.47 6.21
N VAL A 324 -40.52 -12.64 6.29
CA VAL A 324 -40.63 -13.66 5.24
C VAL A 324 -41.94 -14.44 5.45
N PRO A 325 -42.90 -14.39 4.51
CA PRO A 325 -44.17 -15.11 4.66
C PRO A 325 -43.92 -16.62 4.75
N LYS A 326 -44.53 -17.25 5.75
CA LYS A 326 -44.36 -18.67 6.10
C LYS A 326 -45.07 -19.67 5.17
N ASP A 327 -45.67 -19.21 4.07
CA ASP A 327 -46.43 -20.08 3.17
C ASP A 327 -45.71 -20.23 1.84
N LEU A 328 -44.76 -21.17 1.80
CA LEU A 328 -44.27 -21.84 0.60
C LEU A 328 -43.64 -23.18 1.02
N GLU A 329 -44.50 -24.10 1.45
CA GLU A 329 -44.32 -25.54 1.26
C GLU A 329 -45.39 -26.06 0.31
#